data_AF-A0A0M2U289-F1
#
_entry.id   AF-A0A0M2U289-F1
#
_cell.length_a   1.000
_cell.length_b   1.000
_cell.length_c   1.000
_cell.angle_alpha   90.00
_cell.angle_beta   90.00
_cell.angle_gamma   90.00
#
_symmetry.space_group_name_H-M   'P 1'
#
loop_
_entity.id
_entity.type
_entity.pdbx_description
1 polymer ?
#
loop_
_entity_poly.entity_id
_entity_poly.type
_entity_poly.pdbx_seq_one_letter_code
_entity_poly.pdbx_strand_id
1 'polypeptide(L)'
;MGCEVERDAKSIVHSHQEPLSDAEGKERAVVPVKGRGNLRSPREALVRREAALAGLVMEILLVWAILLRPPVGAELETLPETVKAVPAPWVFGGIQWLLELWPPWMAGVLLPAMGLLMLVMVPFVARRMDRVARLMAFGIIGLMVMLTLLGHILA
;
A
#
# COMPACT_ATOMS: atom_id res chain seq x y z
N MET A 1 -35.13 -2.56 -30.15
CA MET A 1 -35.10 -3.10 -28.77
C MET A 1 -34.31 -2.26 -27.76
N GLY A 2 -33.37 -1.38 -28.13
CA GLY A 2 -32.60 -0.58 -27.14
C GLY A 2 -33.30 0.64 -26.53
N CYS A 3 -34.32 1.19 -27.19
CA CYS A 3 -35.02 2.42 -26.77
C CYS A 3 -36.06 2.21 -25.64
N GLU A 4 -36.31 0.95 -25.26
CA GLU A 4 -37.29 0.59 -24.22
C GLU A 4 -36.62 0.43 -22.86
N VAL A 5 -35.45 -0.22 -22.83
CA VAL A 5 -34.64 -0.42 -21.61
C VAL A 5 -34.20 0.90 -20.98
N GLU A 6 -33.88 1.91 -21.80
CA GLU A 6 -33.43 3.21 -21.29
C GLU A 6 -34.59 4.04 -20.68
N ARG A 7 -35.81 3.84 -21.17
CA ARG A 7 -37.02 4.44 -20.57
C ARG A 7 -37.37 3.78 -19.25
N ASP A 8 -37.25 2.46 -19.14
CA ASP A 8 -37.45 1.74 -17.88
C ASP A 8 -36.41 2.13 -16.83
N ALA A 9 -35.14 2.23 -17.23
CA ALA A 9 -34.08 2.68 -16.33
C ALA A 9 -34.32 4.11 -15.80
N LYS A 10 -34.82 5.01 -16.66
CA LYS A 10 -35.13 6.38 -16.27
C LYS A 10 -36.39 6.48 -15.39
N SER A 11 -37.36 5.59 -15.60
CA SER A 11 -38.58 5.48 -14.79
C SER A 11 -38.28 5.01 -13.37
N ILE A 12 -37.42 3.99 -13.21
CA ILE A 12 -37.04 3.43 -11.90
C ILE A 12 -36.21 4.41 -11.06
N VAL A 13 -35.32 5.21 -11.70
CA VAL A 13 -34.53 6.24 -10.99
C VAL A 13 -35.44 7.35 -10.45
N HIS A 14 -36.52 7.67 -11.16
CA HIS A 14 -37.42 8.74 -10.75
C HIS A 14 -38.35 8.35 -9.59
N SER A 15 -38.65 7.06 -9.40
CA SER A 15 -39.56 6.59 -8.33
C SER A 15 -38.88 6.38 -6.97
N HIS A 16 -37.56 6.18 -6.92
CA HIS A 16 -36.83 5.98 -5.66
C HIS A 16 -36.41 7.28 -4.95
N GLN A 17 -36.79 8.44 -5.48
CA GLN A 17 -36.51 9.75 -4.90
C GLN A 17 -37.74 10.27 -4.12
N GLU A 18 -38.32 9.45 -3.24
CA GLU A 18 -39.18 9.98 -2.18
C GLU A 18 -38.29 10.60 -1.11
N PRO A 19 -38.45 11.90 -0.80
CA PRO A 19 -37.70 12.53 0.27
C PRO A 19 -38.22 12.00 1.61
N LEU A 20 -37.51 11.03 2.19
CA LEU A 20 -37.72 10.62 3.57
C LEU A 20 -37.32 11.79 4.47
N SER A 21 -38.33 12.54 4.89
CA SER A 21 -38.22 13.67 5.81
C SER A 21 -37.96 13.15 7.22
N ASP A 22 -36.70 12.93 7.56
CA ASP A 22 -36.27 12.66 8.94
C ASP A 22 -36.58 13.89 9.82
N ALA A 23 -37.28 13.68 10.94
CA ALA A 23 -37.88 14.70 11.80
C ALA A 23 -36.91 15.60 12.60
N GLU A 24 -35.63 15.63 12.24
CA GLU A 24 -34.66 16.60 12.77
C GLU A 24 -34.12 17.42 11.61
N GLY A 25 -34.40 18.73 11.64
CA GLY A 25 -34.02 19.73 10.64
C GLY A 25 -32.51 19.94 10.52
N LYS A 26 -31.80 18.88 10.11
CA LYS A 26 -30.40 18.88 9.76
C LYS A 26 -30.33 18.41 8.31
N GLU A 27 -30.27 19.38 7.41
CA GLU A 27 -29.92 19.16 6.01
C GLU A 27 -28.66 18.29 5.97
N ARG A 28 -28.82 16.99 5.70
CA ARG A 28 -27.68 16.11 5.50
C ARG A 28 -27.04 16.61 4.23
N ALA A 29 -25.90 17.27 4.38
CA ALA A 29 -25.00 17.57 3.27
C ALA A 29 -24.84 16.28 2.47
N VAL A 30 -25.44 16.26 1.28
CA VAL A 30 -25.23 15.21 0.30
C VAL A 30 -23.75 15.26 0.00
N VAL A 31 -22.97 14.37 0.62
CA VAL A 31 -21.56 14.23 0.31
C VAL A 31 -21.54 13.93 -1.19
N PRO A 32 -20.89 14.76 -2.04
CA PRO A 32 -20.81 14.46 -3.44
C PRO A 32 -20.00 13.18 -3.56
N VAL A 33 -20.69 12.05 -3.73
CA VAL A 33 -20.07 10.79 -4.13
C VAL A 33 -19.50 11.09 -5.49
N LYS A 34 -18.19 11.39 -5.53
CA LYS A 34 -17.45 11.61 -6.76
C LYS A 34 -17.78 10.45 -7.67
N GLY A 35 -18.59 10.74 -8.69
CA GLY A 35 -19.17 9.75 -9.57
C GLY A 35 -18.04 8.83 -10.02
N ARG A 36 -18.13 7.55 -9.62
CA ARG A 36 -17.25 6.52 -10.16
C ARG A 36 -17.68 6.36 -11.61
N GLY A 37 -17.14 7.24 -12.46
CA GLY A 37 -17.35 7.21 -13.90
C GLY A 37 -17.05 5.81 -14.38
N ASN A 38 -18.11 5.08 -14.70
CA ASN A 38 -18.10 3.73 -15.23
C ASN A 38 -17.37 2.66 -14.37
N LEU A 39 -18.07 2.08 -13.38
CA LEU A 39 -17.66 0.83 -12.71
C LEU A 39 -17.73 -0.41 -13.62
N ARG A 40 -18.16 -0.26 -14.88
CA ARG A 40 -17.91 -1.21 -15.99
C ARG A 40 -16.76 -0.67 -16.84
N SER A 41 -15.59 -0.49 -16.25
CA SER A 41 -14.40 -0.24 -17.06
C SER A 41 -14.23 -1.41 -18.04
N PRO A 42 -14.11 -1.16 -19.36
CA PRO A 42 -13.95 -2.23 -20.34
C PRO A 42 -12.74 -3.08 -19.95
N ARG A 43 -12.90 -4.40 -19.83
CA ARG A 43 -11.86 -5.29 -19.28
C ARG A 43 -10.54 -5.13 -20.05
N GLU A 44 -10.63 -4.83 -21.34
CA GLU A 44 -9.48 -4.53 -22.19
C GLU A 44 -8.67 -3.31 -21.73
N ALA A 45 -9.30 -2.29 -21.15
CA ALA A 45 -8.59 -1.10 -20.68
C ALA A 45 -7.83 -1.34 -19.38
N LEU A 46 -8.34 -2.20 -18.48
CA LEU A 46 -7.64 -2.59 -17.27
C LEU A 46 -6.50 -3.54 -17.60
N VAL A 47 -6.76 -4.58 -18.40
CA VAL A 47 -5.74 -5.56 -18.79
C VAL A 47 -4.58 -4.88 -19.51
N ARG A 48 -4.82 -3.90 -20.40
CA ARG A 48 -3.74 -3.13 -21.04
C ARG A 48 -2.90 -2.35 -20.03
N ARG A 49 -3.54 -1.73 -19.02
CA ARG A 49 -2.83 -0.95 -17.98
C ARG A 49 -2.04 -1.84 -17.04
N GLU A 50 -2.65 -2.93 -16.57
CA GLU A 50 -2.00 -3.90 -15.70
C GLU A 50 -0.85 -4.61 -16.40
N ALA A 51 -1.03 -5.01 -17.67
CA ALA A 51 0.05 -5.59 -18.46
C ALA A 51 1.20 -4.60 -18.71
N ALA A 52 0.89 -3.32 -18.99
CA ALA A 52 1.92 -2.29 -19.16
C ALA A 52 2.69 -2.03 -17.85
N LEU A 53 1.99 -1.97 -16.70
CA LEU A 53 2.61 -1.80 -15.39
C LEU A 53 3.43 -3.03 -14.99
N ALA A 54 2.92 -4.24 -15.23
CA ALA A 54 3.63 -5.47 -14.97
C ALA A 54 4.91 -5.56 -15.82
N GLY A 55 4.83 -5.23 -17.10
CA GLY A 55 6.00 -5.13 -17.99
C GLY A 55 7.04 -4.15 -17.46
N LEU A 56 6.63 -2.93 -17.10
CA LEU A 56 7.51 -1.93 -16.53
C LEU A 56 8.20 -2.41 -15.23
N VAL A 57 7.45 -3.02 -14.32
CA VAL A 57 8.01 -3.58 -13.08
C VAL A 57 9.02 -4.68 -13.37
N MET A 58 8.73 -5.56 -14.33
CA MET A 58 9.66 -6.62 -14.74
C MET A 58 10.94 -6.07 -15.36
N GLU A 59 10.84 -5.05 -16.21
CA GLU A 59 12.02 -4.38 -16.78
C GLU A 59 12.88 -3.74 -15.70
N ILE A 60 12.26 -3.03 -14.75
CA ILE A 60 12.97 -2.42 -13.62
C ILE A 60 13.66 -3.49 -12.77
N LEU A 61 12.97 -4.57 -12.41
CA LEU A 61 13.54 -5.65 -11.63
C LEU A 61 14.68 -6.36 -12.37
N LEU A 62 14.58 -6.52 -13.70
CA LEU A 62 15.61 -7.14 -14.51
C LEU A 62 16.86 -6.27 -14.58
N VAL A 63 16.70 -4.97 -14.85
CA VAL A 63 17.80 -4.01 -14.82
C VAL A 63 18.45 -3.99 -13.43
N TRP A 64 17.62 -3.95 -12.36
CA TRP A 64 18.08 -3.99 -10.98
C TRP A 64 18.87 -5.27 -10.66
N ALA A 65 18.42 -6.44 -11.12
CA ALA A 65 19.07 -7.73 -10.91
C ALA A 65 20.42 -7.85 -11.63
N ILE A 66 20.58 -7.20 -12.79
CA ILE A 66 21.85 -7.19 -13.53
C ILE A 66 22.84 -6.21 -12.89
N LEU A 67 22.37 -5.06 -12.42
CA LEU A 67 23.21 -4.03 -11.81
C LEU A 67 23.66 -4.40 -10.39
N LEU A 68 22.78 -5.00 -9.59
CA LEU A 68 23.10 -5.49 -8.25
C LEU A 68 23.47 -6.96 -8.31
N ARG A 69 24.78 -7.23 -8.29
CA ARG A 69 25.26 -8.58 -8.04
C ARG A 69 24.71 -9.05 -6.69
N PRO A 70 24.08 -10.23 -6.61
CA PRO A 70 23.55 -10.73 -5.35
C PRO A 70 24.67 -10.78 -4.30
N PRO A 71 24.54 -10.07 -3.16
CA PRO A 71 25.50 -10.17 -2.07
C PRO A 71 25.36 -11.48 -1.27
N VAL A 72 24.59 -12.46 -1.76
CA VAL A 72 24.46 -13.80 -1.13
C VAL A 72 25.71 -14.65 -1.42
N GLY A 73 26.86 -14.19 -0.91
CA GLY A 73 28.13 -14.83 -1.21
C GLY A 73 29.30 -14.41 -0.32
N ALA A 74 29.05 -13.90 0.89
CA ALA A 74 30.08 -13.95 1.92
C ALA A 74 30.18 -15.39 2.44
N GLU A 75 31.02 -16.18 1.75
CA GLU A 75 31.74 -17.36 2.23
C GLU A 75 30.96 -18.31 3.16
N LEU A 76 30.20 -19.24 2.56
CA LEU A 76 29.72 -20.45 3.24
C LEU A 76 30.78 -21.58 3.28
N GLU A 77 32.00 -21.33 2.79
CA GLU A 77 33.01 -22.37 2.62
C GLU A 77 34.33 -21.96 3.27
N THR A 78 34.38 -22.01 4.60
CA THR A 78 35.48 -22.60 5.39
C THR A 78 35.35 -22.17 6.85
N LEU A 79 34.60 -22.90 7.67
CA LEU A 79 34.87 -22.95 9.12
C LEU A 79 34.46 -24.33 9.65
N PRO A 80 35.39 -25.17 10.14
CA PRO A 80 35.24 -25.66 11.48
C PRO A 80 35.62 -24.50 12.43
N GLU A 81 34.80 -24.31 13.46
CA GLU A 81 35.02 -23.41 14.60
C GLU A 81 34.58 -21.93 14.45
N THR A 82 33.71 -21.58 15.41
CA THR A 82 33.15 -20.27 15.76
C THR A 82 31.92 -19.83 14.97
N VAL A 83 30.79 -19.96 15.66
CA VAL A 83 29.44 -19.43 15.43
C VAL A 83 29.49 -17.96 14.99
N LYS A 84 29.76 -17.69 13.72
CA LYS A 84 29.58 -16.35 13.15
C LYS A 84 28.16 -16.25 12.62
N ALA A 85 27.44 -15.27 13.15
CA ALA A 85 26.14 -14.85 12.65
C ALA A 85 26.31 -14.46 11.17
N VAL A 86 25.86 -15.34 10.28
CA VAL A 86 25.67 -15.00 8.88
C VAL A 86 24.62 -13.88 8.87
N PRO A 87 24.91 -12.69 8.29
CA PRO A 87 23.95 -11.60 8.23
C PRO A 87 22.69 -12.12 7.55
N ALA A 88 21.55 -12.10 8.24
CA ALA A 88 20.37 -12.73 7.68
C ALA A 88 19.88 -11.97 6.45
N PRO A 89 19.08 -12.65 5.60
CA PRO A 89 18.40 -11.99 4.50
C PRO A 89 17.64 -10.76 5.01
N TRP A 90 17.68 -9.67 4.24
CA TRP A 90 16.99 -8.39 4.47
C TRP A 90 15.56 -8.48 5.06
N VAL A 91 14.79 -9.51 4.71
CA VAL A 91 13.45 -9.79 5.28
C VAL A 91 13.50 -10.06 6.78
N PHE A 92 14.54 -10.75 7.25
CA PHE A 92 14.76 -11.07 8.65
C PHE A 92 15.59 -10.01 9.38
N GLY A 93 16.30 -9.12 8.67
CA GLY A 93 17.13 -8.09 9.28
C GLY A 93 16.38 -7.24 10.31
N GLY A 94 15.14 -6.81 10.01
CA GLY A 94 14.35 -6.02 10.96
C GLY A 94 13.96 -6.79 12.23
N ILE A 95 13.66 -8.09 12.10
CA ILE A 95 13.34 -8.95 13.25
C ILE A 95 14.61 -9.25 14.05
N GLN A 96 15.75 -9.44 13.38
CA GLN A 96 17.03 -9.66 14.03
C GLN A 96 17.47 -8.47 14.88
N TRP A 97 17.36 -7.25 14.35
CA TRP A 97 17.61 -6.02 15.11
C TRP A 97 16.72 -5.91 16.36
N LEU A 98 15.49 -6.42 16.28
CA LEU A 98 14.56 -6.41 17.41
C LEU A 98 14.90 -7.50 18.44
N LEU A 99 15.39 -8.66 18.01
CA LEU A 99 15.85 -9.76 18.88
C LEU A 99 17.17 -9.46 19.58
N GLU A 100 18.04 -8.65 18.95
CA GLU A 100 19.27 -8.17 19.58
C GLU A 100 18.98 -7.18 20.71
N LEU A 101 17.86 -6.45 20.62
CA LEU A 101 17.51 -5.40 21.55
C LEU A 101 16.49 -5.86 22.63
N TRP A 102 15.63 -6.84 22.34
CA TRP A 102 14.46 -7.20 23.17
C TRP A 102 14.33 -8.71 23.42
N PRO A 103 13.68 -9.13 24.52
CA PRO A 103 13.35 -10.54 24.77
C PRO A 103 12.56 -11.17 23.61
N PRO A 104 12.79 -12.46 23.27
CA PRO A 104 12.20 -13.10 22.08
C PRO A 104 10.68 -13.04 22.01
N TRP A 105 9.99 -13.14 23.16
CA TRP A 105 8.53 -13.10 23.23
C TRP A 105 7.95 -11.71 22.93
N MET A 106 8.68 -10.64 23.27
CA MET A 106 8.26 -9.27 22.98
C MET A 106 8.53 -8.92 21.52
N ALA A 107 9.70 -9.29 21.01
CA ALA A 107 10.09 -9.06 19.62
C ALA A 107 9.21 -9.86 18.63
N GLY A 108 8.96 -11.14 18.93
CA GLY A 108 8.29 -12.05 18.01
C GLY A 108 6.77 -12.07 18.08
N VAL A 109 6.16 -11.66 19.21
CA VAL A 109 4.69 -11.74 19.39
C VAL A 109 4.08 -10.37 19.66
N LEU A 110 4.59 -9.64 20.66
CA LEU A 110 3.96 -8.40 21.09
C LEU A 110 4.02 -7.29 20.03
N LEU A 111 5.19 -7.06 19.44
CA LEU A 111 5.39 -6.05 18.39
C LEU A 111 4.58 -6.34 17.11
N PRO A 112 4.62 -7.54 16.51
CA PRO A 112 3.78 -7.84 15.35
C PRO A 112 2.28 -7.82 15.68
N ALA A 113 1.86 -8.26 16.87
CA ALA A 113 0.46 -8.18 17.30
C ALA A 113 -0.02 -6.73 17.42
N MET A 114 0.81 -5.85 17.99
CA MET A 114 0.51 -4.41 18.06
C MET A 114 0.47 -3.78 16.67
N GLY A 115 1.38 -4.17 15.76
CA GLY A 115 1.36 -3.73 14.36
C GLY A 115 0.09 -4.14 13.62
N LEU A 116 -0.39 -5.38 13.84
CA LEU A 116 -1.64 -5.86 13.28
C LEU A 116 -2.85 -5.10 13.84
N LEU A 117 -2.89 -4.87 15.15
CA LEU A 117 -3.94 -4.07 15.79
C LEU A 117 -3.96 -2.64 15.23
N MET A 118 -2.78 -2.06 15.04
CA MET A 118 -2.64 -0.74 14.43
C MET A 118 -3.12 -0.73 12.98
N LEU A 119 -2.84 -1.77 12.19
CA LEU A 119 -3.32 -1.89 10.81
C LEU A 119 -4.86 -2.00 10.74
N VAL A 120 -5.48 -2.75 11.65
CA VAL A 120 -6.95 -2.80 11.79
C VAL A 120 -7.52 -1.43 12.15
N MET A 121 -6.77 -0.62 12.92
CA MET A 121 -7.17 0.72 13.31
C MET A 121 -7.01 1.77 12.19
N VAL A 122 -6.15 1.55 11.20
CA VAL A 122 -5.90 2.46 10.06
C VAL A 122 -7.19 2.95 9.38
N PRO A 123 -8.15 2.11 8.95
CA PRO A 123 -9.37 2.60 8.29
C PRO A 123 -10.23 3.50 9.17
N PHE A 124 -10.12 3.43 10.50
CA PHE A 124 -10.88 4.30 11.41
C PHE A 124 -10.24 5.68 11.52
N VAL A 125 -8.90 5.76 11.54
CA VAL A 125 -8.16 7.03 11.62
C VAL A 125 -8.06 7.70 10.25
N ALA A 126 -7.93 6.91 9.18
CA ALA A 126 -7.75 7.39 7.81
C ALA A 126 -8.92 8.25 7.32
N ARG A 127 -10.16 7.97 7.75
CA ARG A 127 -11.33 8.79 7.39
C ARG A 127 -11.27 10.24 7.87
N ARG A 128 -10.39 10.55 8.84
CA ARG A 128 -10.30 11.88 9.45
C ARG A 128 -9.18 12.74 8.85
N MET A 129 -8.21 12.15 8.15
CA MET A 129 -6.88 12.75 8.01
C MET A 129 -6.37 12.83 6.55
N ASP A 130 -7.24 13.10 5.58
CA ASP A 130 -6.90 12.98 4.15
C ASP A 130 -5.87 14.02 3.66
N ARG A 131 -5.85 15.23 4.25
CA ARG A 131 -4.91 16.29 3.86
C ARG A 131 -3.54 16.12 4.50
N VAL A 132 -3.50 15.81 5.79
CA VAL A 132 -2.26 15.59 6.52
C VAL A 132 -1.59 14.29 6.07
N ALA A 133 -2.34 13.21 5.83
CA ALA A 133 -1.78 11.96 5.30
C ALA A 133 -1.12 12.15 3.94
N ARG A 134 -1.73 12.93 3.03
CA ARG A 134 -1.11 13.28 1.74
C ARG A 134 0.16 14.13 1.92
N LEU A 135 0.11 15.15 2.77
CA LEU A 135 1.27 16.01 3.03
C LEU A 135 2.44 15.24 3.66
N MET A 136 2.14 14.35 4.61
CA MET A 136 3.13 13.45 5.23
C MET A 136 3.69 12.46 4.21
N ALA A 137 2.87 11.89 3.32
CA ALA A 137 3.35 10.96 2.29
C ALA A 137 4.35 11.62 1.33
N PHE A 138 4.05 12.82 0.83
CA PHE A 138 5.00 13.56 -0.01
C PHE A 138 6.27 13.94 0.76
N GLY A 139 6.16 14.31 2.04
CA GLY A 139 7.30 14.58 2.91
C GLY A 139 8.18 13.35 3.13
N ILE A 140 7.59 12.18 3.39
CA ILE A 140 8.30 10.91 3.61
C ILE A 140 9.01 10.46 2.33
N ILE A 141 8.35 10.54 1.17
CA ILE A 141 8.96 10.19 -0.12
C ILE A 141 10.12 11.13 -0.44
N GLY A 142 9.93 12.44 -0.25
CA GLY A 142 11.00 13.43 -0.44
C GLY A 142 12.19 13.19 0.49
N LEU A 143 11.92 12.89 1.76
CA LEU A 143 12.95 12.58 2.74
C LEU A 143 13.70 11.28 2.40
N MET A 144 13.01 10.23 1.96
CA MET A 144 13.61 8.97 1.51
C MET A 144 14.56 9.18 0.33
N VAL A 145 14.13 9.96 -0.67
CA VAL A 145 14.98 10.31 -1.82
C VAL A 145 16.19 11.13 -1.37
N MET A 146 15.99 12.12 -0.50
CA MET A 146 17.05 12.95 0.06
C MET A 146 18.09 12.13 0.83
N LEU A 147 17.65 11.23 1.72
CA LEU A 147 18.53 10.34 2.51
C LEU A 147 19.30 9.37 1.62
N THR A 148 18.67 8.86 0.56
CA THR A 148 19.33 7.97 -0.40
C THR A 148 20.42 8.70 -1.18
N LEU A 149 20.14 9.93 -1.65
CA LEU A 149 21.12 10.76 -2.33
C LEU A 149 22.26 11.18 -1.38
N LEU A 150 21.93 11.55 -0.14
CA LEU A 150 22.93 11.94 0.85
C LEU A 150 23.83 10.76 1.23
N GLY A 151 23.26 9.57 1.44
CA GLY A 151 24.02 8.35 1.70
C GLY A 151 24.93 7.94 0.53
N HIS A 152 24.52 8.23 -0.71
CA HIS A 152 25.33 7.95 -1.90
C HIS A 152 26.44 8.99 -2.16
N ILE A 153 26.30 10.21 -1.64
CA ILE A 153 27.32 11.28 -1.75
C ILE A 153 28.36 11.19 -0.63
N LEU A 154 28.00 10.64 0.54
CA LEU A 154 28.87 10.54 1.72
C LEU A 154 29.65 9.22 1.84
N ALA A 155 29.29 8.20 1.06
CA ALA A 155 29.94 6.88 1.03
C ALA A 155 30.90 6.77 -0.15
#